data_AF-A0A7C1SJD3-F1
#
_entry.id   AF-A0A7C1SJD3-F1
#
_cell.length_a   1.000
_cell.length_b   1.000
_cell.length_c   1.000
_cell.angle_alpha   90.00
_cell.angle_beta   90.00
_cell.angle_gamma   90.00
#
_symmetry.space_group_name_H-M   'P 1'
#
loop_
_entity.id
_entity.type
_entity.pdbx_description
1 polymer ?
#
loop_
_entity_poly.entity_id
_entity_poly.type
_entity_poly.pdbx_seq_one_letter_code
_entity_poly.pdbx_strand_id
1 'polypeptide(L)'
;MHTSSVPTVEKMRLTSPGGMGTPRSSVVLWALLLGGGACSMLLGGCLLPLRTLPKAVQIQPQMRAEQRQHRFQDTLRILAGTMPVPAHKETVAREAPSLDTAVTWCLQSGPSRASSALVAIVESHSERDSIYWEALFQLGECWALNGDYNRASLLLGEIAYRTDGVPPDVHQRALVRLGHVFCMRGQRQTAEQLFERLRRLYPTTPYRALADCRILR
;
A
#
# COMPACT_ATOMS: atom_id res chain seq x y z
N MET A 1 -1.82 60.70 -35.51
CA MET A 1 -0.66 61.48 -35.02
C MET A 1 -0.77 61.59 -33.50
N HIS A 2 0.25 61.08 -32.79
CA HIS A 2 0.73 61.42 -31.42
C HIS A 2 -0.27 61.47 -30.23
N THR A 3 -0.01 60.98 -29.01
CA THR A 3 1.19 60.45 -28.33
C THR A 3 0.79 59.80 -26.99
N SER A 4 1.47 58.70 -26.68
CA SER A 4 1.88 58.14 -25.37
C SER A 4 1.58 58.90 -24.06
N SER A 5 1.23 58.14 -23.01
CA SER A 5 1.94 58.21 -21.72
C SER A 5 1.68 56.97 -20.84
N VAL A 6 2.75 56.20 -20.60
CA VAL A 6 2.95 55.31 -19.44
C VAL A 6 3.85 56.07 -18.44
N PRO A 7 3.60 56.01 -17.12
CA PRO A 7 4.49 55.31 -16.17
C PRO A 7 3.69 54.67 -15.00
N THR A 8 4.20 53.94 -14.01
CA THR A 8 5.31 53.00 -13.79
C THR A 8 5.01 52.36 -12.42
N VAL A 9 5.24 51.05 -12.34
CA VAL A 9 5.47 50.14 -11.20
C VAL A 9 5.64 50.76 -9.79
N GLU A 10 4.94 50.18 -8.80
CA GLU A 10 5.46 50.02 -7.44
C GLU A 10 5.13 48.64 -6.83
N LYS A 11 6.17 48.00 -6.27
CA LYS A 11 6.22 46.70 -5.59
C LYS A 11 5.90 46.86 -4.10
N MET A 12 5.17 45.92 -3.51
CA MET A 12 5.43 45.35 -2.15
C MET A 12 4.49 44.15 -1.92
N ARG A 13 4.95 42.90 -2.00
CA ARG A 13 5.59 42.04 -0.97
C ARG A 13 4.73 41.67 0.25
N LEU A 14 4.64 40.34 0.46
CA LEU A 14 4.43 39.59 1.71
C LEU A 14 2.97 39.60 2.22
N THR A 15 2.30 38.49 2.51
CA THR A 15 2.74 37.24 3.15
C THR A 15 1.85 36.05 2.76
N SER A 16 2.50 34.89 2.70
CA SER A 16 1.88 33.55 2.68
C SER A 16 1.49 33.15 4.11
N PRO A 17 0.33 32.50 4.31
CA PRO A 17 0.16 31.54 5.39
C PRO A 17 0.37 30.14 4.83
N GLY A 18 1.51 29.56 5.18
CA GLY A 18 1.80 28.14 4.99
C GLY A 18 0.78 27.29 5.74
N GLY A 19 -0.08 26.61 4.98
CA GLY A 19 -0.81 25.43 5.45
C GLY A 19 0.10 24.22 5.29
N MET A 20 0.83 23.87 6.35
CA MET A 20 1.51 22.60 6.53
C MET A 20 0.44 21.49 6.55
N GLY A 21 0.03 21.04 5.35
CA GLY A 21 -0.66 19.76 5.20
C GLY A 21 0.39 18.67 5.39
N THR A 22 0.43 18.09 6.59
CA THR A 22 1.17 16.85 6.82
C THR A 22 0.68 15.81 5.80
N PRO A 23 1.59 15.11 5.09
CA PRO A 23 1.16 13.98 4.29
C PRO A 23 0.59 12.96 5.28
N ARG A 24 -0.72 12.74 5.22
CA ARG A 24 -1.34 11.56 5.84
C ARG A 24 -0.78 10.38 5.08
N SER A 25 0.33 9.83 5.58
CA SER A 25 0.87 8.55 5.17
C SER A 25 -0.29 7.55 5.19
N SER A 26 -0.71 7.07 4.02
CA SER A 26 -1.83 6.15 3.90
C SER A 26 -1.55 4.93 4.79
N VAL A 27 -2.28 4.84 5.91
CA VAL A 27 -2.15 3.79 6.94
C VAL A 27 -2.30 2.39 6.33
N VAL A 28 -2.89 2.31 5.13
CA VAL A 28 -3.10 1.10 4.34
C VAL A 28 -1.77 0.43 3.94
N LEU A 29 -0.70 1.20 3.67
CA LEU A 29 0.59 0.63 3.25
C LEU A 29 1.28 -0.14 4.38
N TRP A 30 1.19 0.36 5.62
CA TRP A 30 1.80 -0.26 6.81
C TRP A 30 1.10 -1.55 7.25
N ALA A 31 -0.22 -1.68 7.00
CA ALA A 31 -0.99 -2.85 7.41
C ALA A 31 -0.70 -4.10 6.54
N LEU A 32 -0.19 -3.93 5.31
CA LEU A 32 0.07 -5.04 4.39
C LEU A 32 1.32 -5.88 4.73
N LEU A 33 2.21 -5.33 5.57
CA LEU A 33 3.45 -5.98 6.02
C LEU A 33 3.28 -6.85 7.28
N LEU A 34 2.17 -6.74 8.01
CA LEU A 34 1.96 -7.46 9.26
C LEU A 34 0.77 -8.42 9.15
N GLY A 35 1.07 -9.64 8.71
CA GLY A 35 0.10 -10.73 8.63
C GLY A 35 -0.36 -11.25 10.00
N GLY A 36 -1.66 -11.49 10.10
CA GLY A 36 -2.23 -12.73 10.64
C GLY A 36 -2.34 -12.90 12.15
N GLY A 37 -3.57 -13.01 12.65
CA GLY A 37 -3.85 -13.49 13.99
C GLY A 37 -5.35 -13.56 14.29
N ALA A 38 -6.10 -14.37 13.54
CA ALA A 38 -7.45 -14.76 13.94
C ALA A 38 -7.36 -15.89 14.98
N CYS A 39 -8.12 -15.81 16.07
CA CYS A 39 -8.63 -17.01 16.72
C CYS A 39 -10.03 -16.74 17.24
N SER A 40 -10.94 -17.59 16.77
CA SER A 40 -12.38 -17.58 17.00
C SER A 40 -12.73 -18.68 18.01
N MET A 41 -13.96 -18.63 18.53
CA MET A 41 -14.70 -19.70 19.24
C MET A 41 -14.41 -19.79 20.74
N LEU A 42 -15.37 -19.54 21.66
CA LEU A 42 -16.73 -20.05 21.93
C LEU A 42 -16.71 -20.99 23.15
N LEU A 43 -17.57 -20.64 24.12
CA LEU A 43 -18.35 -21.49 25.02
C LEU A 43 -17.67 -22.37 26.08
N GLY A 44 -18.19 -22.22 27.30
CA GLY A 44 -18.71 -23.37 28.06
C GLY A 44 -17.85 -23.82 29.23
N GLY A 45 -18.30 -23.54 30.45
CA GLY A 45 -17.62 -23.91 31.68
C GLY A 45 -17.73 -25.40 32.06
N CYS A 46 -16.93 -25.81 33.04
CA CYS A 46 -17.39 -26.50 34.25
C CYS A 46 -16.23 -26.70 35.23
N LEU A 47 -16.57 -26.58 36.50
CA LEU A 47 -15.74 -26.74 37.69
C LEU A 47 -15.24 -28.18 37.86
N LEU A 48 -14.01 -28.37 38.36
CA LEU A 48 -13.68 -29.08 39.61
C LEU A 48 -12.15 -29.20 39.83
N PRO A 49 -11.65 -29.21 41.09
CA PRO A 49 -10.24 -28.99 41.41
C PRO A 49 -9.41 -30.26 41.69
N LEU A 50 -8.14 -30.15 41.32
CA LEU A 50 -6.91 -30.57 42.01
C LEU A 50 -6.84 -31.97 42.66
N ARG A 51 -6.14 -32.88 41.95
CA ARG A 51 -5.32 -33.95 42.54
C ARG A 51 -3.87 -33.83 42.11
N THR A 52 -2.98 -34.17 43.03
CA THR A 52 -1.54 -33.85 43.10
C THR A 52 -0.61 -34.88 42.43
N LEU A 53 0.43 -34.35 41.76
CA LEU A 53 1.85 -34.81 41.60
C LEU A 53 2.12 -36.16 40.87
N PRO A 54 3.22 -36.30 40.06
CA PRO A 54 4.61 -35.99 40.45
C PRO A 54 5.54 -35.38 39.36
N LYS A 55 6.81 -35.19 39.75
CA LYS A 55 7.92 -34.51 39.09
C LYS A 55 8.39 -35.11 37.75
N ALA A 56 8.81 -34.17 36.89
CA ALA A 56 9.93 -34.21 35.93
C ALA A 56 9.72 -34.79 34.51
N VAL A 57 9.62 -33.89 33.53
CA VAL A 57 10.45 -33.88 32.30
C VAL A 57 10.70 -32.41 31.93
N GLN A 58 11.97 -32.03 31.81
CA GLN A 58 12.38 -30.71 31.31
C GLN A 58 12.23 -30.70 29.78
N ILE A 59 11.35 -29.85 29.25
CA ILE A 59 11.40 -29.43 27.84
C ILE A 59 12.13 -28.09 27.82
N GLN A 60 13.35 -28.11 27.28
CA GLN A 60 14.17 -26.92 27.07
C GLN A 60 13.42 -25.85 26.25
N PRO A 61 13.28 -24.62 26.75
CA PRO A 61 12.66 -23.50 26.03
C PRO A 61 13.49 -22.93 24.86
N GLN A 62 14.55 -23.62 24.43
CA GLN A 62 15.64 -22.98 23.69
C GLN A 62 15.26 -22.44 22.31
N MET A 63 14.24 -22.99 21.63
CA MET A 63 13.83 -22.45 20.32
C MET A 63 12.87 -21.25 20.39
N ARG A 64 12.31 -20.90 21.56
CA ARG A 64 11.51 -19.68 21.75
C ARG A 64 12.38 -18.47 22.15
N ALA A 65 13.64 -18.73 22.50
CA ALA A 65 14.60 -17.74 22.99
C ALA A 65 15.22 -16.91 21.87
N GLU A 66 15.46 -17.48 20.68
CA GLU A 66 16.03 -16.73 19.54
C GLU A 66 15.06 -15.67 19.01
N GLN A 67 13.77 -15.96 18.90
CA GLN A 67 12.82 -14.97 18.36
C GLN A 67 12.48 -13.84 19.35
N ARG A 68 12.78 -14.02 20.65
CA ARG A 68 12.76 -12.94 21.66
C ARG A 68 13.94 -11.97 21.50
N GLN A 69 15.07 -12.36 20.89
CA GLN A 69 16.28 -11.53 20.86
C GLN A 69 16.10 -10.20 20.10
N HIS A 70 15.22 -10.13 19.11
CA HIS A 70 15.00 -8.88 18.37
C HIS A 70 14.16 -7.82 19.10
N ARG A 71 13.37 -8.21 20.11
CA ARG A 71 12.50 -7.27 20.85
C ARG A 71 13.24 -6.46 21.91
N PHE A 72 14.49 -6.82 22.24
CA PHE A 72 15.25 -6.25 23.37
C PHE A 72 16.54 -5.51 22.96
N GLN A 73 16.76 -5.24 21.67
CA GLN A 73 17.93 -4.46 21.26
C GLN A 73 17.81 -2.96 21.59
N ASP A 74 16.61 -2.51 21.93
CA ASP A 74 16.30 -1.09 22.10
C ASP A 74 16.81 -0.53 23.43
N THR A 75 16.85 -1.34 24.50
CA THR A 75 17.36 -0.94 25.82
C THR A 75 18.87 -0.93 25.92
N LEU A 76 19.59 -1.73 25.10
CA LEU A 76 21.05 -1.75 25.08
C LEU A 76 21.66 -0.46 24.50
N ARG A 77 20.92 0.25 23.64
CA ARG A 77 21.36 1.52 23.05
C ARG A 77 21.34 2.70 24.00
N ILE A 78 20.52 2.66 25.06
CA ILE A 78 20.36 3.78 26.00
C ILE A 78 21.43 3.75 27.10
N LEU A 79 21.90 2.57 27.51
CA LEU A 79 22.95 2.41 28.55
C LEU A 79 24.38 2.66 28.05
N ALA A 80 24.62 2.57 26.74
CA ALA A 80 25.97 2.57 26.17
C ALA A 80 26.57 3.95 25.87
N GLY A 81 25.94 5.06 26.28
CA GLY A 81 26.56 6.40 26.43
C GLY A 81 27.45 6.93 25.29
N THR A 82 27.29 6.45 24.05
CA THR A 82 28.23 6.71 22.95
C THR A 82 27.52 7.44 21.80
N MET A 83 27.76 8.74 21.73
CA MET A 83 27.86 9.50 20.48
C MET A 83 29.36 9.70 20.21
N PRO A 84 29.88 9.91 18.97
CA PRO A 84 29.24 10.01 17.64
C PRO A 84 30.04 9.29 16.51
N VAL A 85 29.68 9.58 15.25
CA VAL A 85 30.48 9.65 13.99
C VAL A 85 29.80 8.86 12.85
N PRO A 86 29.62 9.49 11.66
CA PRO A 86 28.67 9.03 10.68
C PRO A 86 29.23 7.80 9.96
N ALA A 87 28.43 6.73 9.93
CA ALA A 87 28.55 5.78 8.86
C ALA A 87 28.12 6.50 7.58
N HIS A 88 29.09 7.03 6.83
CA HIS A 88 28.96 7.07 5.39
C HIS A 88 28.76 5.61 4.96
N LYS A 89 27.50 5.16 4.99
CA LYS A 89 27.08 4.17 4.03
C LYS A 89 27.38 4.84 2.71
N GLU A 90 28.42 4.36 2.06
CA GLU A 90 28.59 4.47 0.64
C GLU A 90 27.37 3.76 0.04
N THR A 91 26.26 4.50 0.03
CA THR A 91 25.10 4.19 -0.76
C THR A 91 25.61 4.38 -2.18
N VAL A 92 26.19 3.31 -2.73
CA VAL A 92 25.91 3.02 -4.12
C VAL A 92 24.39 3.06 -4.16
N ALA A 93 23.86 4.18 -4.63
CA ALA A 93 22.46 4.32 -4.89
C ALA A 93 22.16 3.18 -5.85
N ARG A 94 21.65 2.05 -5.32
CA ARG A 94 20.96 1.09 -6.15
C ARG A 94 19.79 1.92 -6.65
N GLU A 95 19.96 2.48 -7.85
CA GLU A 95 18.93 3.26 -8.51
C GLU A 95 17.63 2.49 -8.32
N ALA A 96 16.65 3.14 -7.70
CA ALA A 96 15.35 2.53 -7.54
C ALA A 96 14.91 2.08 -8.94
N PRO A 97 14.52 0.81 -9.12
CA PRO A 97 14.17 0.30 -10.43
C PRO A 97 13.06 1.18 -11.02
N SER A 98 13.12 1.44 -12.32
CA SER A 98 12.04 2.17 -12.99
C SER A 98 10.72 1.43 -12.82
N LEU A 99 9.61 2.16 -12.91
CA LEU A 99 8.27 1.59 -12.87
C LEU A 99 8.11 0.44 -13.87
N ASP A 100 8.56 0.61 -15.12
CA ASP A 100 8.48 -0.42 -16.16
C ASP A 100 9.26 -1.70 -15.79
N THR A 101 10.42 -1.53 -15.16
CA THR A 101 11.23 -2.65 -14.66
C THR A 101 10.47 -3.41 -13.57
N ALA A 102 9.88 -2.68 -12.62
CA ALA A 102 9.13 -3.26 -11.53
C ALA A 102 7.86 -4.01 -12.03
N VAL A 103 7.15 -3.45 -13.01
CA VAL A 103 6.00 -4.08 -13.67
C VAL A 103 6.42 -5.38 -14.38
N THR A 104 7.54 -5.35 -15.10
CA THR A 104 8.07 -6.53 -15.80
C THR A 104 8.36 -7.68 -14.82
N TRP A 105 8.85 -7.37 -13.62
CA TRP A 105 9.10 -8.39 -12.60
C TRP A 105 7.84 -9.06 -12.07
N CYS A 106 6.69 -8.38 -12.05
CA CYS A 106 5.42 -9.01 -11.64
C CYS A 106 5.05 -10.22 -12.50
N LEU A 107 5.41 -10.18 -13.80
CA LEU A 107 5.14 -11.25 -14.74
C LEU A 107 6.19 -12.37 -14.70
N GLN A 108 7.44 -12.05 -14.32
CA GLN A 108 8.58 -12.97 -14.49
C GLN A 108 9.11 -13.57 -13.18
N SER A 109 9.18 -12.78 -12.10
CA SER A 109 9.99 -13.09 -10.91
C SER A 109 9.14 -13.35 -9.65
N GLY A 110 7.83 -13.43 -9.79
CA GLY A 110 6.90 -13.54 -8.67
C GLY A 110 6.72 -12.22 -7.90
N PRO A 111 5.80 -12.19 -6.92
CA PRO A 111 5.30 -10.94 -6.36
C PRO A 111 6.31 -10.25 -5.42
N SER A 112 7.25 -10.97 -4.81
CA SER A 112 8.11 -10.43 -3.74
C SER A 112 9.06 -9.32 -4.22
N ARG A 113 9.81 -9.57 -5.30
CA ARG A 113 10.76 -8.58 -5.86
C ARG A 113 10.01 -7.39 -6.45
N ALA A 114 8.95 -7.66 -7.21
CA ALA A 114 8.18 -6.64 -7.90
C ALA A 114 7.40 -5.75 -6.92
N SER A 115 6.76 -6.34 -5.91
CA SER A 115 6.05 -5.57 -4.88
C SER A 115 6.99 -4.68 -4.08
N SER A 116 8.17 -5.17 -3.69
CA SER A 116 9.16 -4.37 -2.95
C SER A 116 9.60 -3.14 -3.76
N ALA A 117 9.81 -3.31 -5.07
CA ALA A 117 10.16 -2.21 -5.97
C ALA A 117 9.02 -1.20 -6.13
N LEU A 118 7.79 -1.67 -6.36
CA LEU A 118 6.61 -0.81 -6.51
C LEU A 118 6.27 -0.06 -5.22
N VAL A 119 6.42 -0.70 -4.05
CA VAL A 119 6.26 -0.03 -2.75
C VAL A 119 7.25 1.11 -2.61
N ALA A 120 8.53 0.91 -2.94
CA ALA A 120 9.53 1.97 -2.87
C ALA A 120 9.19 3.16 -3.80
N ILE A 121 8.61 2.91 -4.97
CA ILE A 121 8.14 3.97 -5.87
C ILE A 121 6.95 4.72 -5.23
N VAL A 122 5.95 4.00 -4.72
CA VAL A 122 4.79 4.61 -4.05
C VAL A 122 5.21 5.47 -2.84
N GLU A 123 6.17 5.01 -2.03
CA GLU A 123 6.63 5.74 -0.84
C GLU A 123 7.49 6.97 -1.16
N SER A 124 8.15 6.98 -2.31
CA SER A 124 9.02 8.09 -2.73
C SER A 124 8.29 9.18 -3.52
N HIS A 125 7.05 8.95 -3.94
CA HIS A 125 6.25 9.90 -4.72
C HIS A 125 5.06 10.41 -3.91
N SER A 126 4.73 11.68 -4.10
CA SER A 126 3.52 12.24 -3.48
C SER A 126 2.27 11.88 -4.29
N GLU A 127 1.10 11.87 -3.65
CA GLU A 127 -0.18 11.67 -4.34
C GLU A 127 -0.52 12.72 -5.41
N ARG A 128 0.21 13.85 -5.46
CA ARG A 128 0.08 14.84 -6.54
C ARG A 128 0.82 14.41 -7.81
N ASP A 129 1.70 13.43 -7.71
CA ASP A 129 2.43 12.86 -8.82
C ASP A 129 1.62 11.72 -9.45
N SER A 130 1.48 11.71 -10.77
CA SER A 130 0.83 10.62 -11.48
C SER A 130 1.55 9.27 -11.29
N ILE A 131 2.87 9.28 -11.08
CA ILE A 131 3.67 8.07 -10.85
C ILE A 131 3.21 7.34 -9.58
N TYR A 132 2.81 8.07 -8.54
CA TYR A 132 2.27 7.47 -7.32
C TYR A 132 1.06 6.57 -7.62
N TRP A 133 0.10 7.10 -8.38
CA TRP A 133 -1.14 6.40 -8.71
C TRP A 133 -0.90 5.22 -9.64
N GLU A 134 -0.02 5.39 -10.63
CA GLU A 134 0.34 4.31 -11.53
C GLU A 134 1.04 3.18 -10.76
N ALA A 135 2.04 3.49 -9.94
CA ALA A 135 2.76 2.49 -9.15
C ALA A 135 1.82 1.75 -8.16
N LEU A 136 0.88 2.47 -7.55
CA LEU A 136 -0.12 1.88 -6.66
C LEU A 136 -1.06 0.94 -7.40
N PHE A 137 -1.51 1.33 -8.60
CA PHE A 137 -2.32 0.48 -9.47
C PHE A 137 -1.56 -0.79 -9.86
N GLN A 138 -0.32 -0.64 -10.35
CA GLN A 138 0.52 -1.76 -10.76
C GLN A 138 0.84 -2.71 -9.59
N LEU A 139 1.00 -2.19 -8.37
CA LEU A 139 1.15 -3.03 -7.18
C LEU A 139 -0.12 -3.87 -6.93
N GLY A 140 -1.28 -3.26 -7.06
CA GLY A 140 -2.58 -3.95 -6.99
C GLY A 140 -2.73 -5.04 -8.06
N GLU A 141 -2.38 -4.73 -9.31
CA GLU A 141 -2.34 -5.70 -10.43
C GLU A 141 -1.42 -6.86 -10.12
N CYS A 142 -0.21 -6.58 -9.62
CA CYS A 142 0.78 -7.58 -9.27
C CYS A 142 0.23 -8.60 -8.27
N TRP A 143 -0.43 -8.12 -7.21
CA TRP A 143 -1.06 -9.00 -6.23
C TRP A 143 -2.22 -9.80 -6.83
N ALA A 144 -3.03 -9.19 -7.70
CA ALA A 144 -4.14 -9.88 -8.37
C ALA A 144 -3.64 -11.01 -9.28
N LEU A 145 -2.60 -10.76 -10.08
CA LEU A 145 -1.98 -11.74 -10.98
C LEU A 145 -1.41 -12.94 -10.21
N ASN A 146 -0.97 -12.73 -8.97
CA ASN A 146 -0.43 -13.76 -8.10
C ASN A 146 -1.50 -14.38 -7.18
N GLY A 147 -2.78 -14.09 -7.39
CA GLY A 147 -3.90 -14.68 -6.66
C GLY A 147 -4.14 -14.10 -5.26
N ASP A 148 -3.36 -13.11 -4.81
CA ASP A 148 -3.59 -12.42 -3.54
C ASP A 148 -4.65 -11.32 -3.72
N TYR A 149 -5.88 -11.77 -3.92
CA TYR A 149 -7.03 -10.91 -4.16
C TYR A 149 -7.37 -10.00 -2.97
N ASN A 150 -6.93 -10.37 -1.76
CA ASN A 150 -7.15 -9.54 -0.57
C ASN A 150 -6.28 -8.29 -0.63
N ARG A 151 -4.96 -8.44 -0.83
CA ARG A 151 -4.05 -7.30 -0.98
C ARG A 151 -4.37 -6.47 -2.20
N ALA A 152 -4.67 -7.13 -3.33
CA ALA A 152 -5.09 -6.45 -4.54
C ALA A 152 -6.32 -5.56 -4.30
N SER A 153 -7.34 -6.08 -3.61
CA SER A 153 -8.58 -5.32 -3.37
C SER A 153 -8.37 -4.09 -2.48
N LEU A 154 -7.43 -4.14 -1.53
CA LEU A 154 -7.12 -2.99 -0.67
C LEU A 154 -6.49 -1.86 -1.49
N LEU A 155 -5.46 -2.17 -2.29
CA LEU A 155 -4.72 -1.19 -3.06
C LEU A 155 -5.54 -0.61 -4.21
N LEU A 156 -6.23 -1.47 -4.97
CA LEU A 156 -7.11 -1.03 -6.06
C LEU A 156 -8.34 -0.29 -5.51
N GLY A 157 -8.79 -0.63 -4.30
CA GLY A 157 -9.84 0.08 -3.57
C GLY A 157 -9.47 1.51 -3.21
N GLU A 158 -8.23 1.74 -2.76
CA GLU A 158 -7.70 3.09 -2.47
C GLU A 158 -7.83 4.02 -3.67
N ILE A 159 -7.64 3.48 -4.88
CA ILE A 159 -7.78 4.22 -6.13
C ILE A 159 -9.25 4.35 -6.52
N ALA A 160 -9.98 3.23 -6.61
CA ALA A 160 -11.33 3.17 -7.17
C ALA A 160 -12.37 3.94 -6.34
N TYR A 161 -12.21 3.96 -5.02
CA TYR A 161 -13.15 4.63 -4.12
C TYR A 161 -12.82 6.09 -3.83
N ARG A 162 -11.63 6.56 -4.27
CA ARG A 162 -11.26 7.96 -4.14
C ARG A 162 -12.19 8.88 -4.90
N THR A 163 -12.38 10.07 -4.38
CA THR A 163 -13.29 11.08 -4.94
C THR A 163 -12.57 12.16 -5.74
N ASP A 164 -11.26 12.32 -5.55
CA ASP A 164 -10.44 13.39 -6.14
C ASP A 164 -8.95 13.02 -6.23
N GLY A 165 -8.21 13.76 -7.07
CA GLY A 165 -6.75 13.68 -7.20
C GLY A 165 -6.19 12.48 -7.99
N VAL A 166 -7.01 11.47 -8.29
CA VAL A 166 -6.59 10.33 -9.11
C VAL A 166 -6.66 10.69 -10.60
N PRO A 167 -5.62 10.43 -11.40
CA PRO A 167 -5.69 10.54 -12.85
C PRO A 167 -6.86 9.71 -13.43
N PRO A 168 -7.70 10.28 -14.33
CA PRO A 168 -8.89 9.59 -14.84
C PRO A 168 -8.64 8.23 -15.49
N ASP A 169 -7.50 8.07 -16.17
CA ASP A 169 -7.11 6.80 -16.79
C ASP A 169 -6.84 5.70 -15.75
N VAL A 170 -6.07 6.03 -14.70
CA VAL A 170 -5.77 5.11 -13.60
C VAL A 170 -7.04 4.75 -12.83
N HIS A 171 -7.94 5.72 -12.62
CA HIS A 171 -9.21 5.48 -11.94
C HIS A 171 -10.12 4.50 -12.69
N GLN A 172 -10.22 4.66 -14.02
CA GLN A 172 -10.98 3.74 -14.87
C GLN A 172 -10.41 2.31 -14.82
N ARG A 173 -9.09 2.17 -14.97
CA ARG A 173 -8.40 0.88 -14.89
C ARG A 173 -8.60 0.22 -13.52
N ALA A 174 -8.48 0.99 -12.44
CA ALA A 174 -8.68 0.48 -11.08
C ALA A 174 -10.12 0.01 -10.81
N LEU A 175 -11.14 0.74 -11.29
CA LEU A 175 -12.54 0.31 -11.18
C LEU A 175 -12.77 -1.05 -11.86
N VAL A 176 -12.24 -1.21 -13.07
CA VAL A 176 -12.35 -2.47 -13.83
C VAL A 176 -11.61 -3.59 -13.11
N ARG A 177 -10.35 -3.38 -12.74
CA ARG A 177 -9.58 -4.45 -12.10
C ARG A 177 -10.15 -4.82 -10.75
N LEU A 178 -10.52 -3.85 -9.90
CA LEU A 178 -11.11 -4.15 -8.61
C LEU A 178 -12.39 -4.97 -8.79
N GLY A 179 -13.20 -4.64 -9.80
CA GLY A 179 -14.36 -5.45 -10.18
C GLY A 179 -13.96 -6.89 -10.51
N HIS A 180 -12.92 -7.10 -11.33
CA HIS A 180 -12.40 -8.45 -11.61
C HIS A 180 -11.90 -9.17 -10.37
N VAL A 181 -11.18 -8.49 -9.49
CA VAL A 181 -10.71 -9.04 -8.21
C VAL A 181 -11.90 -9.51 -7.37
N PHE A 182 -12.99 -8.75 -7.32
CA PHE A 182 -14.22 -9.19 -6.65
C PHE A 182 -14.90 -10.36 -7.36
N CYS A 183 -14.88 -10.42 -8.71
CA CYS A 183 -15.35 -11.59 -9.45
C CYS A 183 -14.57 -12.86 -9.06
N MET A 184 -13.23 -12.77 -8.99
CA MET A 184 -12.36 -13.90 -8.60
C MET A 184 -12.59 -14.33 -7.15
N ARG A 185 -13.04 -13.43 -6.29
CA ARG A 185 -13.45 -13.73 -4.90
C ARG A 185 -14.90 -14.23 -4.78
N GLY A 186 -15.62 -14.43 -5.88
CA GLY A 186 -17.03 -14.85 -5.90
C GLY A 186 -18.02 -13.73 -5.53
N GLN A 187 -17.56 -12.50 -5.30
CA GLN A 187 -18.37 -11.35 -4.88
C GLN A 187 -18.95 -10.61 -6.09
N ARG A 188 -19.76 -11.32 -6.89
CA ARG A 188 -20.26 -10.81 -8.18
C ARG A 188 -21.10 -9.54 -8.06
N GLN A 189 -21.89 -9.40 -6.98
CA GLN A 189 -22.71 -8.21 -6.76
C GLN A 189 -21.84 -6.96 -6.54
N THR A 190 -20.79 -7.07 -5.72
CA THR A 190 -19.82 -5.98 -5.49
C THR A 190 -19.10 -5.61 -6.78
N ALA A 191 -18.71 -6.61 -7.58
CA ALA A 191 -18.08 -6.36 -8.87
C ALA A 191 -19.01 -5.59 -9.82
N GLU A 192 -20.29 -5.98 -9.90
CA GLU A 192 -21.27 -5.30 -10.76
C GLU A 192 -21.47 -3.83 -10.36
N GLN A 193 -21.47 -3.52 -9.06
CA GLN A 193 -21.55 -2.14 -8.58
C GLN A 193 -20.38 -1.28 -9.06
N LEU A 194 -19.16 -1.85 -9.12
CA LEU A 194 -17.97 -1.17 -9.64
C LEU A 194 -18.04 -0.97 -11.15
N PHE A 195 -18.50 -1.98 -11.89
CA PHE A 195 -18.69 -1.87 -13.34
C PHE A 195 -19.78 -0.85 -13.70
N GLU A 196 -20.86 -0.81 -12.96
CA GLU A 196 -21.89 0.23 -13.08
C GLU A 196 -21.35 1.62 -12.74
N ARG A 197 -20.52 1.73 -11.69
CA ARG A 197 -19.85 2.99 -11.36
C ARG A 197 -18.94 3.45 -12.50
N LEU A 198 -18.17 2.56 -13.12
CA LEU A 198 -17.38 2.86 -14.31
C LEU A 198 -18.26 3.38 -15.45
N ARG A 199 -19.36 2.68 -15.78
CA ARG A 199 -20.27 3.07 -16.86
C ARG A 199 -20.91 4.44 -16.64
N ARG A 200 -21.22 4.79 -15.38
CA ARG A 200 -21.75 6.12 -15.01
C ARG A 200 -20.71 7.23 -15.08
N LEU A 201 -19.51 6.99 -14.53
CA LEU A 201 -18.46 8.01 -14.44
C LEU A 201 -17.73 8.22 -15.77
N TYR A 202 -17.59 7.16 -16.57
CA TYR A 202 -16.83 7.18 -17.84
C TYR A 202 -17.64 6.53 -18.96
N PRO A 203 -18.70 7.18 -19.47
CA PRO A 203 -19.59 6.58 -20.46
C PRO A 203 -18.89 6.16 -21.76
N THR A 204 -17.84 6.86 -22.17
CA THR A 204 -17.07 6.60 -23.40
C THR A 204 -15.78 5.82 -23.16
N THR A 205 -15.62 5.19 -22.00
CA THR A 205 -14.41 4.44 -21.65
C THR A 205 -14.13 3.28 -22.61
N PRO A 206 -12.87 3.06 -23.04
CA PRO A 206 -12.51 1.89 -23.84
C PRO A 206 -12.64 0.59 -23.04
N TYR A 207 -12.66 0.66 -21.70
CA TYR A 207 -12.72 -0.52 -20.83
C TYR A 207 -14.14 -1.07 -20.61
N ARG A 208 -15.16 -0.51 -21.25
CA ARG A 208 -16.57 -0.89 -21.07
C ARG A 208 -16.79 -2.39 -21.33
N ALA A 209 -16.17 -2.92 -22.38
CA ALA A 209 -16.28 -4.34 -22.74
C ALA A 209 -15.58 -5.27 -21.75
N LEU A 210 -14.63 -4.75 -20.97
CA LEU A 210 -13.90 -5.50 -19.94
C LEU A 210 -14.63 -5.46 -18.59
N ALA A 211 -15.61 -4.59 -18.39
CA ALA A 211 -16.31 -4.41 -17.12
C ALA A 211 -17.40 -5.48 -16.89
N ASP A 212 -16.98 -6.75 -16.84
CA ASP A 212 -17.85 -7.92 -16.70
C ASP A 212 -17.08 -9.11 -16.08
N CYS A 213 -17.69 -9.84 -15.14
CA CYS A 213 -17.11 -11.06 -14.56
C CYS A 213 -17.02 -12.25 -15.55
N ARG A 214 -17.74 -12.22 -16.67
CA ARG A 214 -17.76 -13.31 -17.67
C ARG A 214 -16.45 -13.45 -18.43
N ILE A 215 -15.61 -12.42 -18.45
CA ILE A 215 -14.33 -12.43 -19.19
C ILE A 215 -13.24 -13.25 -18.50
N LEU A 216 -13.46 -13.65 -17.24
CA LEU A 216 -12.48 -14.36 -16.40
C LEU A 216 -12.71 -15.88 -16.40
N ARG A 217 -13.58 -16.38 -17.28
CA ARG A 217 -13.93 -17.80 -17.39
C ARG A 217 -13.06 -18.52 -18.39
#